data_AF-A0A4Q3BTZ2-F1
#
_entry.id   AF-A0A4Q3BTZ2-F1
#
_cell.length_a   1.000
_cell.length_b   1.000
_cell.length_c   1.000
_cell.angle_alpha   90.00
_cell.angle_beta   90.00
_cell.angle_gamma   90.00
#
_symmetry.space_group_name_H-M   'P 1'
#
loop_
_entity.id
_entity.type
_entity.pdbx_description
1 polymer ?
#
loop_
_entity_poly.entity_id
_entity_poly.type
_entity_poly.pdbx_seq_one_letter_code
_entity_poly.pdbx_strand_id
1 'polypeptide(L)' 'MQPTIRIGTRDSQLAVWQATLVQGLLEAQGLPTEIVAMKSEGDTDTITPL' A
#
# COMPACT_ATOMS: atom_id res chain seq x y z
N MET A 1 -1.16 12.92 20.28
CA MET A 1 -0.76 12.85 18.86
C MET A 1 -1.23 11.50 18.35
N GLN A 2 -2.11 11.45 17.35
CA GLN A 2 -2.53 10.17 16.77
C GLN A 2 -1.37 9.62 15.92
N PRO A 3 -1.03 8.33 16.02
CA PRO A 3 0.04 7.77 15.20
C PRO A 3 -0.37 7.81 13.72
N THR A 4 0.55 8.23 12.85
CA THR A 4 0.35 8.17 11.40
C THR A 4 0.27 6.72 10.94
N ILE A 5 -0.81 6.35 10.27
CA ILE A 5 -1.01 4.99 9.74
C ILE A 5 -0.18 4.85 8.46
N ARG A 6 0.75 3.90 8.46
CA ARG A 6 1.57 3.60 7.28
C ARG A 6 0.92 2.48 6.47
N ILE A 7 0.60 2.77 5.21
CA ILE A 7 0.00 1.83 4.26
C ILE A 7 1.11 1.28 3.36
N GLY A 8 1.52 0.03 3.60
CA GLY A 8 2.47 -0.66 2.73
C GLY A 8 1.80 -1.11 1.42
N THR A 9 2.35 -0.73 0.27
CA THR A 9 1.83 -1.14 -1.05
C THR A 9 2.93 -1.73 -1.93
N ARG A 10 2.57 -2.67 -2.82
CA ARG A 10 3.42 -3.05 -3.95
C ARG A 10 3.47 -1.92 -4.98
N ASP A 11 4.47 -1.97 -5.85
CA ASP A 11 4.70 -1.05 -6.96
C ASP A 11 3.79 -1.31 -8.18
N SER A 12 2.93 -2.33 -8.13
CA SER A 12 1.93 -2.54 -9.16
C SER A 12 0.90 -1.41 -9.17
N GLN A 13 0.48 -0.98 -10.36
CA GLN A 13 -0.49 0.11 -10.50
C GLN A 13 -1.82 -0.16 -9.76
N LEU A 14 -2.25 -1.42 -9.75
CA LEU A 14 -3.44 -1.84 -9.00
C LEU A 14 -3.24 -1.71 -7.49
N ALA A 15 -2.08 -2.12 -6.96
CA ALA A 15 -1.79 -2.00 -5.54
C ALA A 15 -1.71 -0.53 -5.10
N VAL A 16 -1.07 0.33 -5.89
CA VAL A 16 -1.03 1.77 -5.64
C VAL A 16 -2.44 2.36 -5.62
N TRP A 17 -3.29 2.02 -6.58
CA TRP A 17 -4.69 2.48 -6.60
C TRP A 17 -5.47 2.02 -5.36
N GLN A 18 -5.32 0.76 -4.95
CA GLN A 18 -5.94 0.25 -3.72
C GLN A 18 -5.44 0.99 -2.48
N ALA A 19 -4.13 1.27 -2.40
CA ALA A 19 -3.54 2.00 -1.29
C ALA A 19 -4.05 3.45 -1.22
N THR A 20 -4.16 4.15 -2.36
CA THR A 20 -4.73 5.51 -2.42
C THR A 20 -6.21 5.54 -2.04
N LEU A 21 -6.98 4.52 -2.43
CA LEU A 21 -8.38 4.41 -2.03
C LEU A 21 -8.52 4.31 -0.50
N VAL A 22 -7.74 3.43 0.13
CA VAL A 22 -7.73 3.25 1.59
C VAL A 22 -7.23 4.50 2.30
N GLN A 23 -6.20 5.16 1.76
CA GLN A 23 -5.69 6.44 2.25
C GLN A 23 -6.81 7.49 2.35
N GLY A 24 -7.56 7.70 1.26
CA GLY A 24 -8.65 8.67 1.23
C GLY A 24 -9.79 8.35 2.21
N LEU A 25 -10.10 7.07 2.43
CA LEU A 25 -11.09 6.65 3.42
C LEU A 25 -10.63 6.96 4.86
N LEU A 26 -9.36 6.78 5.16
CA LEU A 26 -8.79 7.06 6.48
C LEU A 26 -8.65 8.57 6.71
N GLU A 27 -8.23 9.32 5.70
CA GLU A 27 -8.17 10.79 5.74
C GLU A 27 -9.55 11.42 5.93
N ALA A 28 -10.60 10.85 5.31
CA ALA A 28 -11.99 11.28 5.51
C ALA A 28 -12.46 11.07 6.97
N GLN A 29 -11.84 10.16 7.71
CA GLN A 29 -12.07 9.96 9.15
C GLN A 29 -11.16 10.83 10.04
N GLY A 30 -10.34 11.69 9.44
CA GLY A 30 -9.38 12.54 10.17
C GLY A 30 -8.14 11.81 10.67
N LEU A 31 -7.84 10.63 10.11
CA LEU A 31 -6.66 9.86 10.47
C LEU A 31 -5.50 10.22 9.53
N PRO A 32 -4.34 10.63 10.07
CA PRO A 32 -3.16 10.89 9.25
C PRO A 32 -2.61 9.56 8.70
N THR A 33 -2.39 9.51 7.40
CA THR A 33 -1.91 8.30 6.72
C THR A 33 -0.75 8.59 5.77
N GLU A 34 0.10 7.59 5.53
CA GLU A 34 1.28 7.68 4.67
C GLU A 34 1.40 6.40 3.83
N ILE A 35 1.47 6.53 2.51
CA ILE A 35 1.69 5.39 1.61
C ILE A 35 3.19 5.11 1.52
N VAL A 36 3.58 3.88 1.84
CA VAL A 36 4.96 3.39 1.75
C VAL A 36 5.02 2.34 0.65
N ALA A 37 5.62 2.69 -0.48
CA ALA A 37 5.87 1.74 -1.56
C ALA A 37 6.98 0.76 -1.17
N MET A 38 6.66 -0.52 -1.18
CA MET A 38 7.58 -1.63 -0.93
C MET A 38 7.72 -2.45 -2.21
N LYS A 39 8.96 -2.67 -2.64
CA LYS A 39 9.26 -3.68 -3.66
C LYS A 39 9.16 -5.06 -3.03
N SER A 40 8.38 -5.95 -3.63
CA SER A 40 8.21 -7.32 -3.15
C SER A 40 9.10 -8.29 -3.95
N GLU A 41 9.73 -9.25 -3.28
CA GLU A 41 10.57 -10.29 -3.91
C GLU A 41 9.81 -11.20 -4.91
N GLY A 42 8.48 -11.28 -4.83
CA GLY A 42 7.64 -12.10 -5.72
C GLY A 42 7.62 -11.68 -7.19
N ASP A 43 8.30 -10.59 -7.56
CA ASP A 43 8.56 -10.23 -8.97
C ASP A 43 9.73 -11.05 -9.57
N THR A 44 10.53 -11.70 -8.72
CA THR A 44 11.76 -12.39 -9.14
C THR A 44 11.53 -13.87 -9.49
N ASP A 45 10.45 -14.48 -8.97
CA ASP A 45 10.17 -15.89 -9.22
C ASP A 45 8.90 -16.06 -10.05
N THR A 46 9.10 -16.16 -11.36
CA THR A 46 8.08 -16.52 -12.36
C THR A 46 8.12 -18.02 -12.69
N ILE A 47 8.94 -18.81 -12.00
CA ILE A 47 9.29 -20.18 -12.39
C ILE A 47 8.58 -21.22 -11.53
N THR A 48 8.13 -20.87 -10.32
CA THR A 48 7.41 -21.80 -9.44
C THR A 48 5.90 -21.79 -9.70
N PRO A 49 5.29 -22.89 -10.18
CA PRO A 49 3.84 -23.00 -10.30
C PRO A 49 3.18 -23.07 -8.92
N LEU A 50 2.02 -22.40 -8.78
CA LEU A 50 1.14 -22.47 -7.60
C LEU A 50 0.29 -23.75 -7.58
#